data_AF-A0AAJ1NIR3-F1
#
_entry.id   AF-A0AAJ1NIR3-F1
#
_cell.length_a   1.000
_cell.length_b   1.000
_cell.length_c   1.000
_cell.angle_alpha   90.00
_cell.angle_beta   90.00
_cell.angle_gamma   90.00
#
_symmetry.space_group_name_H-M   'P 1'
#
loop_
_entity.id
_entity.type
_entity.pdbx_description
1 polymer ?
#
loop_
_entity_poly.entity_id
_entity_poly.type
_entity_poly.pdbx_seq_one_letter_code
_entity_poly.pdbx_strand_id
1 'polypeptide(L)' 'MAIPKSDHTDDMGHLEQAIEWLRENRTQLEKPIIPNLRRLFGISPREACHVLRISRLRDDWPANDQGGANAAS' A
#
# COMPACT_ATOMS: atom_id res chain seq x y z
N MET A 1 -21.60 23.58 -5.64
CA MET A 1 -20.84 22.65 -6.50
C MET A 1 -20.07 21.70 -5.59
N ALA A 2 -20.40 20.41 -5.60
CA ALA A 2 -19.61 19.40 -4.89
C ALA A 2 -18.38 19.07 -5.75
N ILE A 3 -17.18 19.18 -5.17
CA ILE A 3 -15.95 18.74 -5.84
C ILE A 3 -15.98 17.21 -5.83
N PRO A 4 -15.96 16.53 -6.99
CA PRO A 4 -15.87 15.08 -7.00
C PRO A 4 -14.52 14.70 -6.40
N LYS A 5 -14.56 14.07 -5.22
CA LYS A 5 -13.39 13.38 -4.68
C LYS A 5 -13.32 12.06 -5.44
N SER A 6 -12.60 12.04 -6.56
CA SER A 6 -12.07 10.77 -7.04
C SER A 6 -11.09 10.31 -5.98
N ASP A 7 -11.44 9.25 -5.25
CA ASP A 7 -10.49 8.65 -4.34
C ASP A 7 -9.34 8.10 -5.21
N HIS A 8 -8.12 8.57 -4.98
CA HIS A 8 -6.97 8.25 -5.84
C HIS A 8 -6.56 6.76 -5.78
N THR A 9 -7.29 5.98 -5.00
CA THR A 9 -7.22 4.52 -4.81
C THR A 9 -8.08 3.75 -5.81
N ASP A 10 -9.14 4.34 -6.39
CA ASP A 10 -10.04 3.64 -7.32
C ASP A 10 -9.31 3.18 -8.61
N ASP A 11 -8.34 3.97 -9.08
CA ASP A 11 -7.54 3.66 -10.28
C ASP A 11 -6.43 2.61 -10.03
N MET A 12 -6.23 2.16 -8.79
CA MET A 12 -5.12 1.25 -8.43
C MET A 12 -5.57 -0.08 -7.83
N GLY A 13 -6.82 -0.47 -8.06
CA GLY A 13 -7.35 -1.77 -7.60
C GLY A 13 -6.54 -2.98 -8.10
N HIS A 14 -5.85 -2.88 -9.26
CA HIS A 14 -4.97 -3.95 -9.75
C HIS A 14 -3.72 -4.18 -8.88
N LEU A 15 -3.35 -3.22 -8.02
CA LEU A 15 -2.22 -3.33 -7.11
C LEU A 15 -2.58 -3.98 -5.77
N GLU A 16 -3.88 -4.20 -5.50
CA GLU A 16 -4.37 -4.71 -4.22
C GLU A 16 -3.75 -6.06 -3.87
N GLN A 17 -3.61 -6.94 -4.87
CA GLN A 17 -2.94 -8.23 -4.70
C GLN A 17 -1.47 -8.07 -4.28
N ALA A 18 -0.74 -7.13 -4.89
CA ALA A 18 0.67 -6.88 -4.57
C ALA A 18 0.84 -6.24 -3.19
N ILE A 19 -0.11 -5.39 -2.78
CA ILE A 19 -0.15 -4.77 -1.45
C ILE A 19 -0.31 -5.84 -0.38
N GLU A 20 -1.33 -6.70 -0.49
CA GLU A 20 -1.59 -7.72 0.53
C GLU A 20 -0.48 -8.76 0.58
N TRP A 21 -0.01 -9.22 -0.58
CA TRP A 21 1.13 -10.13 -0.65
C TRP A 21 2.37 -9.56 0.04
N LEU A 22 2.68 -8.28 -0.17
CA LEU A 22 3.83 -7.64 0.47
C LEU A 22 3.67 -7.54 1.99
N ARG A 23 2.45 -7.39 2.52
CA ARG A 23 2.22 -7.35 3.98
C ARG A 23 2.54 -8.70 4.62
N GLU A 24 2.09 -9.78 4.00
CA GLU A 24 2.31 -11.15 4.49
C GLU A 24 3.76 -11.61 4.32
N ASN A 25 4.43 -11.21 3.23
CA ASN A 25 5.72 -11.77 2.82
C ASN A 25 6.90 -10.79 2.96
N ARG A 26 6.70 -9.64 3.63
CA ARG A 26 7.72 -8.57 3.74
C ARG A 26 9.08 -9.06 4.25
N THR A 27 9.07 -9.95 5.25
CA THR A 27 10.29 -10.46 5.89
C THR A 27 11.03 -11.48 5.01
N GLN A 28 10.33 -12.11 4.09
CA GLN A 28 10.86 -13.11 3.16
C GLN A 28 11.39 -12.48 1.87
N LEU A 29 10.97 -11.24 1.57
CA LEU A 29 11.39 -10.55 0.36
C LEU A 29 12.84 -10.08 0.47
N GLU A 30 13.69 -10.61 -0.40
CA GLU A 30 15.08 -10.18 -0.51
C GLU A 30 15.18 -8.71 -0.95
N LYS A 31 16.23 -8.02 -0.48
CA LYS A 31 16.56 -6.66 -0.94
C LYS A 31 17.31 -6.76 -2.29
N PRO A 32 17.09 -5.81 -3.23
CA PRO A 32 16.25 -4.62 -3.12
C PRO A 32 14.76 -4.87 -3.43
N ILE A 33 13.88 -4.29 -2.60
CA ILE A 33 12.42 -4.50 -2.63
C ILE A 33 11.78 -4.09 -3.95
N ILE A 34 12.10 -2.89 -4.45
CA ILE A 34 11.44 -2.31 -5.63
C ILE A 34 11.69 -3.15 -6.90
N PRO A 35 12.93 -3.53 -7.25
CA PRO A 35 13.16 -4.44 -8.38
C PRO A 35 12.45 -5.80 -8.24
N ASN A 36 12.37 -6.36 -7.04
CA ASN A 36 11.71 -7.65 -6.82
C ASN A 36 10.19 -7.57 -6.99
N LEU A 37 9.54 -6.55 -6.42
CA LEU A 37 8.10 -6.31 -6.64
C LEU A 37 7.76 -6.17 -8.12
N ARG A 38 8.60 -5.45 -8.88
CA ARG A 38 8.41 -5.29 -10.32
C ARG A 38 8.51 -6.61 -11.08
N ARG A 39 9.44 -7.50 -10.71
CA ARG A 39 9.59 -8.82 -11.34
C ARG A 39 8.42 -9.76 -11.02
N LEU A 40 7.91 -9.71 -9.79
CA LEU A 40 6.83 -10.57 -9.33
C LEU A 40 5.47 -10.19 -9.94
N PHE A 41 5.19 -8.90 -10.03
CA PHE A 41 3.85 -8.40 -10.40
C PHE A 41 3.80 -7.70 -11.77
N GLY A 42 4.94 -7.56 -12.46
CA GLY A 42 4.99 -6.90 -13.77
C GLY A 42 4.69 -5.39 -13.74
N ILE A 43 4.81 -4.76 -12.57
CA ILE A 43 4.41 -3.35 -12.35
C ILE A 43 5.54 -2.36 -12.64
N SER A 44 5.18 -1.10 -12.86
CA SER A 44 6.12 0.01 -13.02
C SER A 44 6.84 0.34 -11.69
N PRO A 45 8.00 1.04 -11.74
CA PRO A 45 8.66 1.51 -10.52
C PRO A 45 7.77 2.40 -9.65
N ARG A 46 6.91 3.22 -10.25
CA ARG A 46 6.00 4.12 -9.53
C ARG A 46 4.96 3.32 -8.75
N GLU A 47 4.38 2.30 -9.37
CA GLU A 47 3.42 1.40 -8.73
C GLU A 47 4.09 0.58 -7.63
N ALA A 48 5.32 0.09 -7.84
CA ALA A 48 6.05 -0.61 -6.78
C ALA A 48 6.32 0.27 -5.54
N CYS A 49 6.65 1.55 -5.74
CA CYS A 49 6.75 2.51 -4.64
C CYS A 49 5.38 2.76 -3.98
N HIS A 50 4.30 2.78 -4.76
CA HIS A 50 2.94 2.92 -4.22
C HIS A 50 2.55 1.70 -3.37
N VAL A 51 2.77 0.49 -3.87
CA VAL A 51 2.56 -0.77 -3.14
C VAL A 51 3.32 -0.73 -1.82
N LEU A 52 4.61 -0.37 -1.84
CA LEU A 52 5.42 -0.28 -0.62
C LEU A 52 4.85 0.72 0.40
N ARG A 53 4.36 1.88 -0.07
CA ARG A 53 3.77 2.92 0.77
C ARG A 53 2.45 2.45 1.39
N ILE A 54 1.53 1.94 0.58
CA ILE A 54 0.20 1.55 1.05
C ILE A 54 0.27 0.32 1.95
N SER A 55 1.12 -0.67 1.62
CA SER A 55 1.33 -1.83 2.49
C SER A 55 1.74 -1.40 3.90
N ARG A 56 2.65 -0.41 3.99
CA ARG A 56 3.12 0.09 5.29
C ARG A 56 2.05 0.88 6.03
N LEU A 57 1.32 1.74 5.32
CA LEU A 57 0.24 2.54 5.91
C LEU A 57 -0.84 1.65 6.54
N ARG A 58 -1.19 0.52 5.89
CA ARG A 58 -2.18 -0.43 6.42
C ARG A 58 -1.69 -1.24 7.62
N ASP A 59 -0.38 -1.51 7.70
CA ASP A 59 0.22 -2.15 8.87
C ASP A 59 0.24 -1.20 10.08
N ASP A 60 0.57 0.07 9.84
CA ASP A 60 0.65 1.10 10.89
C ASP A 60 -0.74 1.63 11.31
N TRP A 61 -1.76 1.52 10.43
CA TRP A 61 -3.13 1.98 10.67
C TRP A 61 -4.16 0.94 10.18
N PRO A 62 -4.49 -0.09 10.98
CA PRO A 62 -5.49 -1.08 10.62
C PRO A 62 -6.87 -0.40 10.50
N ALA A 63 -7.71 -0.84 9.57
CA ALA A 63 -9.01 -0.22 9.25
C ALA A 63 -10.01 -0.14 10.45
N ASN A 64 -9.73 -0.85 11.55
CA ASN A 64 -10.48 -0.76 12.80
C ASN A 64 -10.04 0.40 13.72
N ASP A 65 -9.03 1.18 13.32
CA ASP A 65 -8.54 2.30 14.11
C ASP A 65 -9.46 3.52 13.92
N GLN A 66 -10.31 3.76 14.91
CA GLN A 66 -11.04 5.02 15.07
C GLN A 66 -10.03 6.14 15.34
N GLY A 67 -9.42 6.70 14.29
CA GLY A 67 -8.84 8.04 14.36
C GLY A 67 -7.93 8.28 15.56
N GLY A 68 -6.67 7.84 15.52
CA GLY A 68 -5.57 8.20 16.44
C GLY A 68 -5.27 9.70 16.67
N ALA A 69 -6.24 10.59 16.48
CA ALA A 69 -6.23 11.94 17.05
C ALA A 69 -6.39 11.95 18.58
N ASN A 70 -6.80 10.83 19.20
CA ASN A 70 -7.07 10.73 20.65
C ASN A 70 -6.04 9.90 21.46
N ALA A 71 -4.95 9.42 20.85
CA ALA A 71 -4.00 8.52 21.54
C ALA A 71 -2.94 9.24 22.40
N ALA A 72 -3.11 10.54 22.68
CA ALA A 72 -2.30 11.29 23.62
C ALA A 72 -3.21 11.84 24.73
N SER A 73 -3.33 11.11 25.84
CA SER A 73 -3.85 11.59 27.13
C SER A 73 -3.09 10.89 28.25
#